data_AF-A0A931YSK6-F1
#
_entry.id   AF-A0A931YSK6-F1
#
_cell.length_a   1.000
_cell.length_b   1.000
_cell.length_c   1.000
_cell.angle_alpha   90.00
_cell.angle_beta   90.00
_cell.angle_gamma   90.00
#
_symmetry.space_group_name_H-M   'P 1'
#
loop_
_entity.id
_entity.type
_entity.pdbx_description
1 polymer ?
#
loop_
_entity_poly.entity_id
_entity_poly.type
_entity_poly.pdbx_seq_one_letter_code
_entity_poly.pdbx_strand_id
1 'polypeptide(L)'
;MKDIPQVKELRFKVNTAVVSHLSLGLYRNFARAIKELISNSYDAGATEIKIKLDLDKAEIIVRDNGRGMSLEDIEKKFLTIGFVTAPSDKTDELGRKRIGTFGIGCLSVFPYCDTVHVITKKRDSNELIELEIDTHRFFTGVPADIEKERAKCTIHKSDLPKKDGETIISLKGIKQHLIKELCQKGGSGWSSIDKFSGFNKFKWTLSQYSPIQFSPEHKELHDLFSNSKITPMRLWLDGKELFRNVPEGMEILEKGEEKFGNVHIKYVIGTSKKPVEPQEGRGLQVRLREVAVGFPTDFEVTKFTGHVPARLNYLSGEIYILGGLDSSLMIDRDSFSYTQEVADMQDFFRKRLNKWSNVQDDWAVKDKNIYEALMPLKNSEPIINELKKVNIIHFPKERLRLSKYPIVRKGKGKLSSPVETIKKALSEKTDFNIVIRKQQGEKKQPPVEVKAKEKSIVIYEDHPEFTESIEIEGEKISISYDKWDFKKSHYSICKLDSSGKKATFNSSHPLFKSKISEEVIKKIALGFLLIVKGRKDEEKLLSELNHLLEIVFKG
;
A
#
# COMPACT_ATOMS: atom_id res chain seq x y z
N MET A 1 -70.33 -15.82 38.66
CA MET A 1 -69.11 -15.04 38.91
C MET A 1 -68.29 -15.06 37.64
N LYS A 2 -67.93 -13.89 37.07
CA LYS A 2 -67.04 -13.83 35.90
C LYS A 2 -65.61 -14.09 36.38
N ASP A 3 -64.95 -15.09 35.81
CA ASP A 3 -63.52 -15.34 36.02
C ASP A 3 -62.73 -14.10 35.58
N ILE A 4 -62.18 -13.37 36.54
CA ILE A 4 -61.30 -12.24 36.27
C ILE A 4 -59.90 -12.83 36.05
N PRO A 5 -59.27 -12.66 34.88
CA PRO A 5 -57.95 -13.21 34.63
C PRO A 5 -56.93 -12.61 35.61
N GLN A 6 -56.19 -13.47 36.31
CA GLN A 6 -55.08 -13.04 37.15
C GLN A 6 -53.93 -12.54 36.28
N VAL A 7 -53.70 -11.22 36.31
CA VAL A 7 -52.52 -10.62 35.70
C VAL A 7 -51.34 -10.83 36.64
N LYS A 8 -50.29 -11.49 36.14
CA LYS A 8 -49.05 -11.73 36.89
C LYS A 8 -47.89 -11.08 36.15
N GLU A 9 -47.17 -10.19 36.84
CA GLU A 9 -45.96 -9.59 36.30
C GLU A 9 -44.78 -10.57 36.41
N LEU A 10 -44.10 -10.80 35.30
CA LEU A 10 -42.90 -11.62 35.21
C LEU A 10 -41.70 -10.74 34.87
N ARG A 11 -40.55 -11.01 35.48
CA ARG A 11 -39.29 -10.29 35.20
C ARG A 11 -38.49 -11.04 34.14
N PHE A 12 -37.87 -10.28 33.23
CA PHE A 12 -36.81 -10.81 32.38
C PHE A 12 -35.63 -11.28 33.24
N LYS A 13 -34.97 -12.35 32.81
CA LYS A 13 -33.75 -12.89 33.43
C LYS A 13 -32.67 -12.97 32.38
N VAL A 14 -31.44 -12.64 32.75
CA VAL A 14 -30.28 -12.68 31.86
C VAL A 14 -29.40 -13.86 32.27
N ASN A 15 -29.10 -14.72 31.29
CA ASN A 15 -28.24 -15.88 31.52
C ASN A 15 -26.77 -15.50 31.36
N THR A 16 -25.88 -16.14 32.13
CA THR A 16 -24.42 -16.02 31.98
C THR A 16 -23.92 -16.33 30.56
N ALA A 17 -24.64 -17.15 29.78
CA ALA A 17 -24.35 -17.41 28.36
C ALA A 17 -24.36 -16.14 27.48
N VAL A 18 -25.02 -15.05 27.89
CA VAL A 18 -24.93 -13.77 27.17
C VAL A 18 -23.50 -13.24 27.14
N VAL A 19 -22.72 -13.46 28.20
CA VAL A 19 -21.31 -13.06 28.25
C VAL A 19 -20.50 -13.80 27.21
N SER A 20 -20.66 -15.13 27.10
CA SER A 20 -19.92 -15.92 26.12
C SER A 20 -20.31 -15.58 24.69
N HIS A 21 -21.61 -15.36 24.43
CA HIS A 21 -22.08 -14.92 23.10
C HIS A 21 -21.50 -13.57 22.68
N LEU A 22 -21.50 -12.58 23.58
CA LEU A 22 -20.92 -11.26 23.30
C LEU A 22 -19.40 -11.35 23.11
N SER A 23 -18.72 -12.14 23.95
CA SER A 23 -17.26 -12.25 23.94
C SER A 23 -16.74 -13.01 22.70
N LEU A 24 -17.40 -14.10 22.30
CA LEU A 24 -17.00 -14.92 21.15
C LEU A 24 -17.52 -14.37 19.82
N GLY A 25 -18.72 -13.77 19.81
CA GLY A 25 -19.40 -13.35 18.59
C GLY A 25 -18.90 -12.02 18.00
N LEU A 26 -18.35 -11.13 18.83
CA LEU A 26 -17.99 -9.77 18.40
C LEU A 26 -16.51 -9.60 18.03
N TYR A 27 -15.61 -10.36 18.66
CA TYR A 27 -14.17 -10.11 18.56
C TYR A 27 -13.45 -11.20 17.78
N ARG A 28 -13.14 -10.91 16.50
CA ARG A 28 -12.61 -11.87 15.52
C ARG A 28 -11.20 -12.40 15.84
N ASN A 29 -10.38 -11.68 16.60
CA ASN A 29 -9.04 -12.12 17.01
C ASN A 29 -8.54 -11.43 18.29
N PHE A 30 -7.50 -12.00 18.88
CA PHE A 30 -6.93 -11.56 20.15
C PHE A 30 -6.40 -10.11 20.12
N ALA A 31 -5.76 -9.68 19.03
CA ALA A 31 -5.27 -8.30 18.92
C ALA A 31 -6.41 -7.27 18.99
N ARG A 32 -7.58 -7.59 18.41
CA ARG A 32 -8.76 -6.72 18.49
C ARG A 32 -9.36 -6.68 19.89
N ALA A 33 -9.32 -7.79 20.64
CA ALA A 33 -9.69 -7.80 22.05
C ALA A 33 -8.76 -6.91 22.89
N ILE A 34 -7.44 -7.03 22.69
CA ILE A 34 -6.48 -6.13 23.35
C ILE A 34 -6.69 -4.66 22.97
N LYS A 35 -7.04 -4.37 21.72
CA LYS A 35 -7.40 -3.02 21.26
C LYS A 35 -8.59 -2.41 22.02
N GLU A 36 -9.52 -3.22 22.54
CA GLU A 36 -10.58 -2.71 23.42
C GLU A 36 -10.04 -2.26 24.78
N LEU A 37 -9.08 -2.98 25.37
CA LEU A 37 -8.39 -2.51 26.58
C LEU A 37 -7.61 -1.22 26.30
N ILE A 38 -6.94 -1.13 25.15
CA ILE A 38 -6.23 0.10 24.74
C ILE A 38 -7.20 1.28 24.60
N SER A 39 -8.39 1.06 24.02
CA SER A 39 -9.42 2.09 23.90
C SER A 39 -9.97 2.51 25.27
N ASN A 40 -10.10 1.58 26.22
CA ASN A 40 -10.50 1.90 27.59
C ASN A 40 -9.43 2.76 28.31
N SER A 41 -8.15 2.45 28.13
CA SER A 41 -7.05 3.28 28.66
C SER A 41 -7.05 4.67 28.04
N TYR A 42 -7.32 4.78 26.73
CA TYR A 42 -7.50 6.08 26.06
C TYR A 42 -8.64 6.89 26.69
N ASP A 43 -9.79 6.27 26.94
CA ASP A 43 -10.95 6.90 27.61
C ASP A 43 -10.72 7.24 29.08
N ALA A 44 -9.81 6.51 29.73
CA ALA A 44 -9.35 6.81 31.08
C ALA A 44 -8.44 8.05 31.11
N GLY A 45 -8.05 8.60 29.96
CA GLY A 45 -7.14 9.74 29.85
C GLY A 45 -5.67 9.33 29.99
N ALA A 46 -5.32 8.09 29.65
CA ALA A 46 -3.93 7.62 29.69
C ALA A 46 -3.09 8.28 28.58
N THR A 47 -1.92 8.80 28.91
CA THR A 47 -0.94 9.26 27.92
C THR A 47 -0.02 8.13 27.47
N GLU A 48 0.10 7.07 28.26
CA GLU A 48 0.95 5.92 28.01
C GLU A 48 0.26 4.62 28.41
N ILE A 49 0.38 3.62 27.55
CA ILE A 49 -0.02 2.24 27.79
C ILE A 49 1.13 1.30 27.43
N LYS A 50 1.39 0.32 28.29
CA LYS A 50 2.44 -0.69 28.17
C LYS A 50 1.82 -2.07 28.16
N ILE A 51 2.18 -2.86 27.16
CA ILE A 51 1.76 -4.25 27.01
C ILE A 51 3.01 -5.12 27.10
N LYS A 52 2.97 -6.09 28.00
CA LYS A 52 4.03 -7.10 28.15
C LYS A 52 3.44 -8.49 27.89
N LEU A 53 4.14 -9.28 27.08
CA LEU A 53 3.81 -10.69 26.84
C LEU A 53 4.74 -11.58 27.69
N ASP A 54 4.24 -12.10 28.82
CA ASP A 54 4.97 -13.05 29.67
C ASP A 54 4.46 -14.47 29.36
N LEU A 55 4.79 -14.95 28.15
CA LEU A 55 4.25 -16.20 27.59
C LEU A 55 4.71 -17.44 28.37
N ASP A 56 5.87 -17.39 29.03
CA ASP A 56 6.37 -18.46 29.91
C ASP A 56 5.46 -18.67 31.12
N LYS A 57 4.83 -17.59 31.61
CA LYS A 57 3.84 -17.64 32.69
C LYS A 57 2.40 -17.71 32.19
N ALA A 58 2.19 -17.84 30.88
CA ALA A 58 0.88 -17.73 30.25
C ALA A 58 0.14 -16.46 30.72
N GLU A 59 0.84 -15.32 30.75
CA GLU A 59 0.31 -14.05 31.24
C GLU A 59 0.54 -12.91 30.23
N ILE A 60 -0.47 -12.07 30.06
CA ILE A 60 -0.36 -10.82 29.29
C ILE A 60 -0.77 -9.67 30.20
N ILE A 61 0.11 -8.66 30.30
CA ILE A 61 -0.05 -7.55 31.22
C ILE A 61 -0.26 -6.28 30.42
N VAL A 62 -1.37 -5.58 30.67
CA VAL A 62 -1.71 -4.28 30.10
C VAL A 62 -1.72 -3.25 31.23
N ARG A 63 -0.85 -2.26 31.16
CA ARG A 63 -0.70 -1.22 32.18
C ARG A 63 -0.87 0.16 31.56
N ASP A 64 -1.74 0.98 32.12
CA ASP A 64 -1.93 2.37 31.71
C ASP A 64 -1.80 3.36 32.87
N ASN A 65 -1.41 4.59 32.54
CA ASN A 65 -1.28 5.71 33.48
C ASN A 65 -2.51 6.63 33.49
N GLY A 66 -3.70 6.08 33.20
CA GLY A 66 -4.95 6.81 33.17
C GLY A 66 -5.45 7.19 34.56
N ARG A 67 -6.70 7.66 34.66
CA ARG A 67 -7.28 8.12 35.93
C ARG A 67 -7.50 7.03 36.99
N GLY A 68 -7.47 5.75 36.61
CA GLY A 68 -7.81 4.62 37.48
C GLY A 68 -9.29 4.60 37.89
N MET A 69 -9.67 3.64 38.75
CA MET A 69 -11.05 3.41 39.17
C MET A 69 -11.15 3.34 40.70
N SER A 70 -12.24 3.87 41.27
CA SER A 70 -12.63 3.60 42.67
C SER A 70 -13.51 2.36 42.75
N LEU A 71 -13.83 1.91 43.97
CA LEU A 71 -14.71 0.76 44.18
C LEU A 71 -16.06 0.99 43.50
N GLU A 72 -16.60 2.19 43.67
CA GLU A 72 -17.84 2.60 43.01
C GLU A 72 -17.75 2.56 41.47
N ASP A 73 -16.62 2.97 40.89
CA ASP A 73 -16.43 2.88 39.43
C ASP A 73 -16.40 1.41 38.98
N ILE A 74 -15.77 0.53 39.77
CA ILE A 74 -15.73 -0.91 39.48
C ILE A 74 -17.14 -1.50 39.52
N GLU A 75 -17.87 -1.27 40.60
CA GLU A 75 -19.21 -1.83 40.81
C GLU A 75 -20.23 -1.30 39.80
N LYS A 76 -20.32 0.03 39.65
CA LYS A 76 -21.38 0.67 38.87
C LYS A 76 -21.09 0.78 37.38
N LYS A 77 -19.83 0.60 36.96
CA LYS A 77 -19.42 0.80 35.55
C LYS A 77 -18.67 -0.39 35.00
N PHE A 78 -17.55 -0.79 35.61
CA PHE A 78 -16.68 -1.83 35.05
C PHE A 78 -17.33 -3.22 35.02
N LEU A 79 -17.99 -3.61 36.12
CA LEU A 79 -18.69 -4.89 36.25
C LEU A 79 -20.16 -4.83 35.76
N THR A 80 -20.65 -3.65 35.41
CA THR A 80 -21.99 -3.49 34.83
C THR A 80 -21.92 -3.66 33.32
N ILE A 81 -22.31 -4.84 32.83
CA ILE A 81 -22.31 -5.15 31.40
C ILE A 81 -23.31 -4.24 30.67
N GLY A 82 -22.85 -3.60 29.60
CA GLY A 82 -23.68 -2.69 28.84
C GLY A 82 -23.86 -1.33 29.50
N PHE A 83 -23.02 -0.97 30.49
CA PHE A 83 -23.04 0.38 31.04
C PHE A 83 -22.64 1.40 29.97
N VAL A 84 -23.66 2.02 29.36
CA VAL A 84 -23.48 3.06 28.35
C VAL A 84 -23.27 4.39 29.05
N THR A 85 -22.11 5.01 28.81
CA THR A 85 -22.02 6.45 29.02
C THR A 85 -22.56 7.14 27.77
N ALA A 86 -23.51 8.05 27.96
CA ALA A 86 -24.10 8.79 26.84
C ALA A 86 -22.99 9.39 25.95
N PRO A 87 -23.10 9.27 24.61
CA PRO A 87 -22.20 9.95 23.71
C PRO A 87 -22.12 11.44 24.05
N SER A 88 -20.91 11.97 24.14
CA SER A 88 -20.68 13.37 24.42
C SER A 88 -19.64 13.91 23.47
N ASP A 89 -19.92 15.08 22.91
CA ASP A 89 -18.92 15.84 22.14
C ASP A 89 -17.89 16.55 23.03
N LYS A 90 -18.01 16.41 24.35
CA LYS A 90 -17.02 16.93 25.28
C LYS A 90 -15.72 16.17 25.11
N THR A 91 -14.65 16.94 24.99
CA THR A 91 -13.29 16.45 25.06
C THR A 91 -12.84 16.39 26.51
N ASP A 92 -11.92 15.47 26.81
CA ASP A 92 -11.19 15.47 28.08
C ASP A 92 -10.12 16.57 28.12
N GLU A 93 -9.36 16.59 29.22
CA GLU A 93 -8.22 17.49 29.46
C GLU A 93 -7.07 17.31 28.45
N LEU A 94 -7.08 16.23 27.66
CA LEU A 94 -6.13 15.94 26.59
C LEU A 94 -6.68 16.28 25.20
N GLY A 95 -7.87 16.90 25.12
CA GLY A 95 -8.55 17.25 23.88
C GLY A 95 -9.19 16.07 23.15
N ARG A 96 -9.30 14.90 23.80
CA ARG A 96 -9.76 13.66 23.20
C ARG A 96 -11.26 13.45 23.40
N LYS A 97 -11.93 12.95 22.37
CA LYS A 97 -13.30 12.40 22.51
C LYS A 97 -13.23 10.94 22.95
N ARG A 98 -14.13 10.55 23.85
CA ARG A 98 -14.27 9.17 24.33
C ARG A 98 -14.56 8.20 23.18
N ILE A 99 -13.94 7.03 23.12
CA ILE A 99 -14.18 5.95 22.14
C ILE A 99 -15.32 5.02 22.60
N GLY A 100 -15.37 4.67 23.89
CA GLY A 100 -16.33 3.80 24.55
C GLY A 100 -17.79 4.24 24.39
N THR A 101 -18.63 3.33 23.88
CA THR A 101 -20.07 3.58 23.63
C THR A 101 -20.97 2.44 24.12
N PHE A 102 -20.53 1.18 24.07
CA PHE A 102 -21.41 0.02 24.30
C PHE A 102 -21.27 -0.62 25.69
N GLY A 103 -20.19 -0.36 26.43
CA GLY A 103 -20.01 -0.93 27.79
C GLY A 103 -19.72 -2.44 27.85
N ILE A 104 -19.15 -3.01 26.78
CA ILE A 104 -18.84 -4.46 26.68
C ILE A 104 -17.37 -4.77 26.39
N GLY A 105 -16.51 -3.75 26.23
CA GLY A 105 -15.12 -3.92 25.79
C GLY A 105 -14.25 -4.78 26.72
N CYS A 106 -14.54 -4.80 28.03
CA CYS A 106 -13.84 -5.67 28.99
C CYS A 106 -14.08 -7.16 28.71
N LEU A 107 -15.26 -7.53 28.21
CA LEU A 107 -15.62 -8.92 27.92
C LEU A 107 -14.80 -9.49 26.75
N SER A 108 -14.24 -8.62 25.91
CA SER A 108 -13.48 -9.03 24.70
C SER A 108 -12.32 -9.97 24.99
N VAL A 109 -11.71 -9.88 26.18
CA VAL A 109 -10.54 -10.68 26.55
C VAL A 109 -10.90 -12.00 27.25
N PHE A 110 -12.14 -12.16 27.71
CA PHE A 110 -12.58 -13.32 28.49
C PHE A 110 -12.34 -14.67 27.79
N PRO A 111 -12.51 -14.82 26.45
CA PRO A 111 -12.26 -16.09 25.77
C PRO A 111 -10.79 -16.54 25.79
N TYR A 112 -9.86 -15.61 26.05
CA TYR A 112 -8.43 -15.82 25.81
C TYR A 112 -7.62 -16.12 27.08
N CYS A 113 -8.23 -16.03 28.26
CA CYS A 113 -7.60 -16.27 29.56
C CYS A 113 -8.51 -17.07 30.50
N ASP A 114 -7.96 -17.54 31.62
CA ASP A 114 -8.71 -18.18 32.71
C ASP A 114 -9.11 -17.18 33.79
N THR A 115 -8.33 -16.11 33.96
CA THR A 115 -8.56 -15.10 34.99
C THR A 115 -8.17 -13.72 34.47
N VAL A 116 -9.04 -12.74 34.72
CA VAL A 116 -8.71 -11.32 34.57
C VAL A 116 -8.45 -10.76 35.96
N HIS A 117 -7.22 -10.31 36.18
CA HIS A 117 -6.79 -9.69 37.42
C HIS A 117 -6.54 -8.20 37.19
N VAL A 118 -7.31 -7.36 37.87
CA VAL A 118 -7.26 -5.90 37.72
C VAL A 118 -6.71 -5.30 39.01
N ILE A 119 -5.65 -4.51 38.89
CA ILE A 119 -5.14 -3.66 39.96
C ILE A 119 -5.33 -2.22 39.50
N THR A 120 -6.02 -1.39 40.28
CA THR A 120 -6.30 -0.02 39.89
C THR A 120 -6.25 0.92 41.08
N LYS A 121 -5.78 2.14 40.82
CA LYS A 121 -5.70 3.21 41.79
C LYS A 121 -6.22 4.48 41.17
N LYS A 122 -7.29 5.02 41.75
CA LYS A 122 -7.89 6.27 41.27
C LYS A 122 -6.99 7.46 41.59
N ARG A 123 -6.90 8.39 40.64
CA ARG A 123 -6.34 9.72 40.85
C ARG A 123 -7.01 10.37 42.06
N ASP A 124 -6.22 11.01 42.90
CA ASP A 124 -6.64 11.69 44.14
C ASP A 124 -7.17 10.75 45.25
N SER A 125 -7.00 9.43 45.10
CA SER A 125 -7.24 8.44 46.16
C SER A 125 -5.93 7.85 46.70
N ASN A 126 -6.00 7.27 47.90
CA ASN A 126 -4.92 6.44 48.49
C ASN A 126 -5.30 4.95 48.50
N GLU A 127 -6.43 4.59 47.92
CA GLU A 127 -6.91 3.21 47.82
C GLU A 127 -6.36 2.57 46.55
N LEU A 128 -5.77 1.39 46.72
CA LEU A 128 -5.43 0.47 45.65
C LEU A 128 -6.46 -0.66 45.68
N ILE A 129 -7.15 -0.87 44.57
CA ILE A 129 -8.19 -1.89 44.46
C ILE A 129 -7.70 -3.01 43.58
N GLU A 130 -7.88 -4.23 44.07
CA GLU A 130 -7.52 -5.46 43.39
C GLU A 130 -8.78 -6.28 43.18
N LEU A 131 -9.07 -6.61 41.93
CA LEU A 131 -10.25 -7.33 41.48
C LEU A 131 -9.83 -8.58 40.70
N GLU A 132 -10.39 -9.72 41.04
CA GLU A 132 -10.15 -11.00 40.37
C GLU A 132 -11.46 -11.56 39.80
N ILE A 133 -11.46 -11.83 38.49
CA ILE A 133 -12.58 -12.37 37.74
C ILE A 133 -12.17 -13.70 37.13
N ASP A 134 -12.82 -14.78 37.57
CA ASP A 134 -12.70 -16.12 36.97
C ASP A 134 -13.52 -16.14 35.66
N THR A 135 -12.83 -16.06 34.52
CA THR A 135 -13.49 -16.00 33.21
C THR A 135 -13.96 -17.36 32.74
N HIS A 136 -13.32 -18.45 33.19
CA HIS A 136 -13.64 -19.80 32.77
C HIS A 136 -15.10 -20.16 33.04
N ARG A 137 -15.67 -19.67 34.15
CA ARG A 137 -17.07 -19.91 34.55
C ARG A 137 -18.08 -19.54 33.47
N PHE A 138 -17.82 -18.48 32.70
CA PHE A 138 -18.72 -18.01 31.64
C PHE A 138 -18.73 -18.92 30.39
N PHE A 139 -17.80 -19.87 30.29
CA PHE A 139 -17.66 -20.78 29.14
C PHE A 139 -17.88 -22.26 29.50
N THR A 140 -18.37 -22.55 30.71
CA THR A 140 -18.65 -23.93 31.16
C THR A 140 -19.90 -24.56 30.55
N GLY A 141 -20.78 -23.74 29.95
CA GLY A 141 -22.08 -24.19 29.44
C GLY A 141 -23.14 -24.41 30.53
N VAL A 142 -22.81 -24.18 31.80
CA VAL A 142 -23.76 -24.27 32.91
C VAL A 142 -24.57 -22.97 32.98
N PRO A 143 -25.91 -23.01 32.78
CA PRO A 143 -26.74 -21.82 32.87
C PRO A 143 -26.72 -21.25 34.29
N ALA A 144 -26.29 -20.01 34.45
CA ALA A 144 -26.35 -19.30 35.72
C ALA A 144 -27.00 -17.92 35.52
N ASP A 145 -27.48 -17.36 36.62
CA ASP A 145 -27.98 -15.99 36.67
C ASP A 145 -26.79 -15.05 36.88
N ILE A 146 -26.57 -14.14 35.94
CA ILE A 146 -25.38 -13.29 35.93
C ILE A 146 -25.29 -12.40 37.18
N GLU A 147 -26.43 -12.01 37.75
CA GLU A 147 -26.49 -11.20 38.97
C GLU A 147 -26.02 -11.97 40.22
N LYS A 148 -25.90 -13.30 40.14
CA LYS A 148 -25.38 -14.15 41.22
C LYS A 148 -23.88 -14.38 41.13
N GLU A 149 -23.26 -14.04 40.02
CA GLU A 149 -21.81 -14.11 39.88
C GLU A 149 -21.14 -13.10 40.82
N ARG A 150 -19.98 -13.48 41.36
CA ARG A 150 -19.22 -12.65 42.31
C ARG A 150 -17.78 -12.61 41.86
N ALA A 151 -17.22 -11.41 41.81
CA ALA A 151 -15.79 -11.19 41.64
C ALA A 151 -15.16 -10.86 43.00
N LYS A 152 -13.97 -11.39 43.27
CA LYS A 152 -13.27 -11.11 44.52
C LYS A 152 -12.64 -9.73 44.41
N CYS A 153 -12.93 -8.85 45.37
CA CYS A 153 -12.39 -7.50 45.44
C CYS A 153 -11.70 -7.29 46.78
N THR A 154 -10.48 -6.76 46.77
CA THR A 154 -9.69 -6.41 47.95
C THR A 154 -9.20 -4.97 47.83
N ILE A 155 -9.25 -4.24 48.94
CA ILE A 155 -8.84 -2.83 49.01
C ILE A 155 -7.62 -2.75 49.91
N HIS A 156 -6.56 -2.16 49.36
CA HIS A 156 -5.28 -1.95 50.02
C HIS A 156 -4.97 -0.46 50.08
N LYS A 157 -3.99 -0.07 50.90
CA LYS A 157 -3.39 1.26 50.83
C LYS A 157 -2.38 1.29 49.67
N SER A 158 -2.45 2.32 48.84
CA SER A 158 -1.54 2.49 47.71
C SER A 158 -0.24 3.16 48.13
N ASP A 159 0.87 2.66 47.59
CA ASP A 159 2.19 3.31 47.66
C ASP A 159 2.42 4.33 46.51
N LEU A 160 1.50 4.41 45.54
CA LEU A 160 1.57 5.38 44.46
C LEU A 160 1.24 6.79 44.98
N PRO A 161 1.89 7.86 44.48
CA PRO A 161 1.56 9.23 44.86
C PRO A 161 0.08 9.52 44.67
N LYS A 162 -0.56 10.22 45.63
CA LYS A 162 -2.01 10.47 45.64
C LYS A 162 -2.55 11.06 44.33
N LYS A 163 -1.80 11.98 43.72
CA LYS A 163 -2.13 12.68 42.45
C LYS A 163 -2.06 11.81 41.20
N ASP A 164 -1.52 10.59 41.28
CA ASP A 164 -1.35 9.71 40.14
C ASP A 164 -2.51 8.72 40.05
N GLY A 165 -2.86 8.30 38.85
CA GLY A 165 -3.82 7.21 38.61
C GLY A 165 -3.12 6.10 37.82
N GLU A 166 -3.60 4.86 37.98
CA GLU A 166 -3.05 3.71 37.27
C GLU A 166 -4.08 2.59 37.17
N THR A 167 -4.03 1.84 36.07
CA THR A 167 -4.71 0.55 35.95
C THR A 167 -3.76 -0.47 35.34
N ILE A 168 -3.71 -1.66 35.94
CA ILE A 168 -2.99 -2.83 35.46
C ILE A 168 -4.02 -3.95 35.31
N ILE A 169 -4.09 -4.51 34.12
CA ILE A 169 -4.91 -5.68 33.80
C ILE A 169 -3.97 -6.81 33.40
N SER A 170 -3.93 -7.84 34.23
CA SER A 170 -3.24 -9.10 33.97
C SER A 170 -4.24 -10.15 33.48
N LEU A 171 -4.03 -10.65 32.26
CA LEU A 171 -4.73 -11.78 31.69
C LEU A 171 -3.93 -13.05 32.01
N LYS A 172 -4.38 -13.83 33.00
CA LYS A 172 -3.68 -15.01 33.51
C LYS A 172 -4.28 -16.30 32.95
N GLY A 173 -3.45 -17.32 32.73
CA GLY A 173 -3.88 -18.57 32.13
C GLY A 173 -4.26 -18.39 30.65
N ILE A 174 -3.40 -17.68 29.90
CA ILE A 174 -3.59 -17.50 28.46
C ILE A 174 -3.71 -18.87 27.80
N LYS A 175 -4.75 -19.04 26.97
CA LYS A 175 -5.04 -20.33 26.33
C LYS A 175 -3.85 -20.81 25.49
N GLN A 176 -3.52 -22.09 25.60
CA GLN A 176 -2.36 -22.70 24.95
C GLN A 176 -2.30 -22.50 23.42
N HIS A 177 -3.44 -22.49 22.73
CA HIS A 177 -3.47 -22.23 21.28
C HIS A 177 -3.03 -20.81 20.95
N LEU A 178 -3.38 -19.82 21.78
CA LEU A 178 -2.96 -18.43 21.59
C LEU A 178 -1.46 -18.25 21.89
N ILE A 179 -0.93 -18.94 22.91
CA ILE A 179 0.53 -18.97 23.16
C ILE A 179 1.25 -19.54 21.93
N LYS A 180 0.77 -20.66 21.39
CA LYS A 180 1.32 -21.26 20.17
C LYS A 180 1.26 -20.31 18.98
N GLU A 181 0.15 -19.61 18.79
CA GLU A 181 -0.01 -18.60 17.75
C GLU A 181 1.02 -17.47 17.92
N LEU A 182 1.11 -16.86 19.12
CA LEU A 182 2.04 -15.75 19.39
C LEU A 182 3.51 -16.15 19.25
N CYS A 183 3.87 -17.38 19.64
CA CYS A 183 5.22 -17.95 19.49
C CYS A 183 5.52 -18.49 18.09
N GLN A 184 4.54 -18.52 17.18
CA GLN A 184 4.72 -19.08 15.85
C GLN A 184 5.80 -18.31 15.08
N LYS A 185 6.75 -19.05 14.50
CA LYS A 185 7.76 -18.47 13.60
C LYS A 185 7.11 -18.06 12.28
N GLY A 186 7.55 -16.94 11.73
CA GLY A 186 7.10 -16.46 10.43
C GLY A 186 7.58 -17.35 9.28
N GLY A 187 6.86 -17.31 8.18
CA GLY A 187 7.27 -17.90 6.91
C GLY A 187 8.19 -16.97 6.10
N SER A 188 8.49 -17.36 4.86
CA SER A 188 9.27 -16.54 3.94
C SER A 188 8.41 -15.44 3.27
N GLY A 189 8.83 -14.19 3.43
CA GLY A 189 8.25 -13.02 2.75
C GLY A 189 7.22 -12.25 3.58
N TRP A 190 6.87 -11.04 3.10
CA TRP A 190 6.06 -10.06 3.84
C TRP A 190 4.71 -9.75 3.19
N SER A 191 4.27 -10.58 2.24
CA SER A 191 3.10 -10.29 1.39
C SER A 191 1.76 -10.26 2.12
N SER A 192 1.63 -10.96 3.25
CA SER A 192 0.44 -11.00 4.11
C SER A 192 0.85 -11.19 5.55
N ILE A 193 0.07 -10.64 6.48
CA ILE A 193 0.31 -10.82 7.91
C ILE A 193 0.27 -12.29 8.37
N ASP A 194 -0.37 -13.19 7.61
CA ASP A 194 -0.38 -14.62 7.93
C ASP A 194 0.99 -15.28 7.71
N LYS A 195 1.91 -14.63 6.99
CA LYS A 195 3.30 -15.05 6.87
C LYS A 195 4.17 -14.51 8.00
N PHE A 196 3.70 -13.54 8.78
CA PHE A 196 4.49 -12.99 9.87
C PHE A 196 4.63 -14.00 11.00
N SER A 197 5.64 -13.83 11.85
CA SER A 197 5.61 -14.51 13.15
C SER A 197 4.38 -14.04 13.93
N GLY A 198 3.90 -14.87 14.85
CA GLY A 198 2.75 -14.53 15.71
C GLY A 198 2.89 -13.17 16.38
N PHE A 199 4.05 -12.94 17.00
CA PHE A 199 4.40 -11.65 17.59
C PHE A 199 4.31 -10.48 16.59
N ASN A 200 4.87 -10.62 15.38
CA ASN A 200 4.86 -9.55 14.39
C ASN A 200 3.46 -9.32 13.81
N LYS A 201 2.65 -10.38 13.65
CA LYS A 201 1.23 -10.28 13.29
C LYS A 201 0.48 -9.48 14.35
N PHE A 202 0.61 -9.86 15.62
CA PHE A 202 0.00 -9.17 16.76
C PHE A 202 0.42 -7.69 16.81
N LYS A 203 1.73 -7.42 16.72
CA LYS A 203 2.29 -6.05 16.68
C LYS A 203 1.71 -5.24 15.51
N TRP A 204 1.69 -5.79 14.31
CA TRP A 204 1.21 -5.11 13.12
C TRP A 204 -0.29 -4.78 13.25
N THR A 205 -1.09 -5.73 13.75
CA THR A 205 -2.53 -5.51 13.99
C THR A 205 -2.75 -4.45 15.06
N LEU A 206 -2.04 -4.47 16.20
CA LEU A 206 -2.16 -3.39 17.18
C LEU A 206 -1.80 -2.03 16.59
N SER A 207 -0.73 -1.97 15.80
CA SER A 207 -0.28 -0.74 15.13
C SER A 207 -1.31 -0.21 14.12
N GLN A 208 -2.05 -1.12 13.47
CA GLN A 208 -3.10 -0.78 12.52
C GLN A 208 -4.34 -0.21 13.23
N TYR A 209 -4.80 -0.87 14.30
CA TYR A 209 -6.14 -0.62 14.82
C TYR A 209 -6.22 0.30 16.06
N SER A 210 -5.10 0.52 16.75
CA SER A 210 -5.07 1.29 17.99
C SER A 210 -5.09 2.81 17.76
N PRO A 211 -5.54 3.61 18.76
CA PRO A 211 -5.54 5.06 18.71
C PRO A 211 -4.13 5.64 18.99
N ILE A 212 -3.21 5.36 18.08
CA ILE A 212 -1.80 5.79 18.14
C ILE A 212 -1.49 6.72 16.96
N GLN A 213 -0.38 7.45 17.07
CA GLN A 213 0.05 8.43 16.06
C GLN A 213 0.92 7.81 14.95
N PHE A 214 1.10 8.54 13.85
CA PHE A 214 2.16 8.27 12.89
C PHE A 214 3.54 8.55 13.50
N SER A 215 4.55 7.77 13.07
CA SER A 215 5.94 7.99 13.46
C SER A 215 6.40 9.40 13.07
N PRO A 216 7.15 10.12 13.92
CA PRO A 216 7.79 11.39 13.57
C PRO A 216 8.71 11.31 12.34
N GLU A 217 9.20 10.11 12.00
CA GLU A 217 9.99 9.86 10.78
C GLU A 217 9.18 10.11 9.49
N HIS A 218 7.86 9.94 9.55
CA HIS A 218 6.95 10.26 8.45
C HIS A 218 6.35 11.66 8.62
N LYS A 219 7.22 12.69 8.63
CA LYS A 219 6.87 14.07 8.96
C LYS A 219 5.60 14.57 8.27
N GLU A 220 5.44 14.33 6.97
CA GLU A 220 4.25 14.83 6.24
C GLU A 220 2.94 14.18 6.72
N LEU A 221 2.93 12.88 7.00
CA LEU A 221 1.76 12.18 7.55
C LEU A 221 1.54 12.54 9.03
N HIS A 222 2.63 12.63 9.78
CA HIS A 222 2.61 13.06 11.17
C HIS A 222 1.99 14.45 11.28
N ASP A 223 2.52 15.45 10.59
CA ASP A 223 2.03 16.83 10.62
C ASP A 223 0.57 16.94 10.11
N LEU A 224 0.19 16.13 9.11
CA LEU A 224 -1.17 16.15 8.56
C LEU A 224 -2.22 15.73 9.59
N PHE A 225 -1.93 14.71 10.41
CA PHE A 225 -2.87 14.18 11.41
C PHE A 225 -2.56 14.62 12.85
N SER A 226 -1.46 15.35 13.06
CA SER A 226 -1.17 15.99 14.33
C SER A 226 -2.14 17.14 14.59
N ASN A 227 -2.72 17.18 15.78
CA ASN A 227 -3.54 18.27 16.25
C ASN A 227 -2.95 18.78 17.55
N SER A 228 -2.50 20.04 17.60
CA SER A 228 -1.90 20.64 18.80
C SER A 228 -2.83 20.67 20.01
N LYS A 229 -4.14 20.52 19.77
CA LYS A 229 -5.15 20.43 20.83
C LYS A 229 -5.32 19.02 21.39
N ILE A 230 -4.77 17.99 20.73
CA ILE A 230 -4.92 16.58 21.12
C ILE A 230 -3.56 16.05 21.55
N THR A 231 -3.46 15.59 22.79
CA THR A 231 -2.27 14.84 23.21
C THR A 231 -2.42 13.39 22.74
N PRO A 232 -1.52 12.82 21.93
CA PRO A 232 -1.63 11.43 21.47
C PRO A 232 -1.33 10.44 22.61
N MET A 233 -1.87 9.22 22.52
CA MET A 233 -1.53 8.15 23.45
C MET A 233 -0.37 7.33 22.88
N ARG A 234 0.63 7.05 23.72
CA ARG A 234 1.79 6.22 23.37
C ARG A 234 1.54 4.77 23.76
N LEU A 235 1.77 3.86 22.84
CA LEU A 235 1.59 2.42 23.03
C LEU A 235 2.93 1.72 22.95
N TRP A 236 3.26 0.97 24.00
CA TRP A 236 4.47 0.15 24.06
C TRP A 236 4.13 -1.32 24.08
N LEU A 237 4.82 -2.12 23.27
CA LEU A 237 4.76 -3.58 23.27
C LEU A 237 6.15 -4.15 23.50
N ASP A 238 6.34 -4.90 24.60
CA ASP A 238 7.62 -5.47 25.03
C ASP A 238 8.79 -4.47 24.95
N GLY A 239 8.55 -3.26 25.46
CA GLY A 239 9.55 -2.19 25.55
C GLY A 239 9.76 -1.39 24.25
N LYS A 240 9.02 -1.66 23.17
CA LYS A 240 9.09 -0.89 21.91
C LYS A 240 7.82 -0.09 21.68
N GLU A 241 7.97 1.21 21.41
CA GLU A 241 6.85 2.07 21.03
C GLU A 241 6.31 1.66 19.66
N LEU A 242 4.99 1.65 19.53
CA LEU A 242 4.28 1.37 18.30
C LEU A 242 3.76 2.67 17.68
N PHE A 243 3.78 2.71 16.35
CA PHE A 243 3.25 3.78 15.53
C PHE A 243 2.33 3.20 14.46
N ARG A 244 1.51 4.05 13.82
CA ARG A 244 0.69 3.62 12.69
C ARG A 244 1.56 2.98 11.61
N ASN A 245 1.03 1.91 11.01
CA ASN A 245 1.68 1.27 9.87
C ASN A 245 1.69 2.23 8.67
N VAL A 246 2.87 2.44 8.09
CA VAL A 246 3.04 3.17 6.84
C VAL A 246 3.78 2.25 5.87
N PRO A 247 3.23 2.01 4.67
CA PRO A 247 3.94 1.23 3.66
C PRO A 247 5.29 1.86 3.32
N GLU A 248 6.32 1.03 3.22
CA GLU A 248 7.67 1.48 2.92
C GLU A 248 7.72 2.25 1.58
N GLY A 249 8.32 3.44 1.59
CA GLY A 249 8.42 4.30 0.42
C GLY A 249 7.10 4.90 -0.05
N MET A 250 6.07 4.98 0.81
CA MET A 250 4.81 5.63 0.49
C MET A 250 5.02 7.12 0.13
N GLU A 251 4.53 7.50 -1.04
CA GLU A 251 4.41 8.88 -1.51
C GLU A 251 2.94 9.30 -1.51
N ILE A 252 2.64 10.53 -1.07
CA ILE A 252 1.29 11.07 -1.09
C ILE A 252 0.90 11.46 -2.52
N LEU A 253 -0.23 10.91 -2.97
CA LEU A 253 -0.87 11.26 -4.25
C LEU A 253 -1.92 12.35 -4.07
N GLU A 254 -2.70 12.25 -3.01
CA GLU A 254 -3.82 13.15 -2.74
C GLU A 254 -4.05 13.26 -1.23
N LYS A 255 -4.39 14.46 -0.75
CA LYS A 255 -4.86 14.71 0.60
C LYS A 255 -5.87 15.85 0.59
N GLY A 256 -6.83 15.82 1.51
CA GLY A 256 -7.86 16.85 1.57
C GLY A 256 -8.82 16.69 2.74
N GLU A 257 -9.78 17.60 2.79
CA GLU A 257 -10.91 17.57 3.72
C GLU A 257 -12.22 17.71 2.93
N GLU A 258 -13.24 16.98 3.35
CA GLU A 258 -14.52 16.92 2.64
C GLU A 258 -15.69 16.76 3.59
N LYS A 259 -16.89 17.08 3.09
CA LYS A 259 -18.13 16.99 3.85
C LYS A 259 -19.22 16.25 3.08
N PHE A 260 -19.91 15.35 3.75
CA PHE A 260 -21.08 14.61 3.26
C PHE A 260 -22.20 14.79 4.28
N GLY A 261 -23.07 15.79 4.08
CA GLY A 261 -24.05 16.18 5.09
C GLY A 261 -23.38 16.59 6.41
N ASN A 262 -23.65 15.83 7.48
CA ASN A 262 -23.06 16.02 8.80
C ASN A 262 -21.76 15.22 9.02
N VAL A 263 -21.24 14.53 8.00
CA VAL A 263 -19.98 13.80 8.06
C VAL A 263 -18.86 14.68 7.53
N HIS A 264 -17.82 14.88 8.32
CA HIS A 264 -16.67 15.71 7.98
C HIS A 264 -15.42 14.88 8.12
N ILE A 265 -14.59 14.88 7.09
CA ILE A 265 -13.44 13.99 7.00
C ILE A 265 -12.18 14.73 6.63
N LYS A 266 -11.05 14.12 6.98
CA LYS A 266 -9.71 14.44 6.50
C LYS A 266 -9.07 13.18 5.97
N TYR A 267 -8.44 13.19 4.80
CA TYR A 267 -7.90 11.97 4.20
C TYR A 267 -6.55 12.17 3.55
N VAL A 268 -5.86 11.04 3.36
CA VAL A 268 -4.65 10.91 2.55
C VAL A 268 -4.74 9.63 1.73
N ILE A 269 -4.30 9.70 0.47
CA ILE A 269 -4.12 8.58 -0.44
C ILE A 269 -2.69 8.65 -0.96
N GLY A 270 -1.97 7.53 -0.92
CA GLY A 270 -0.61 7.43 -1.40
C GLY A 270 -0.32 6.12 -2.14
N THR A 271 0.87 6.05 -2.71
CA THR A 271 1.39 4.88 -3.41
C THR A 271 2.82 4.60 -2.98
N SER A 272 3.18 3.32 -2.85
CA SER A 272 4.58 2.92 -2.67
C SER A 272 5.31 2.65 -3.99
N LYS A 273 4.65 2.89 -5.15
CA LYS A 273 5.09 2.46 -6.50
C LYS A 273 5.40 0.95 -6.62
N LYS A 274 5.02 0.18 -5.61
CA LYS A 274 5.03 -1.28 -5.53
C LYS A 274 3.71 -1.73 -4.89
N PRO A 275 3.27 -2.98 -5.08
CA PRO A 275 2.14 -3.51 -4.34
C PRO A 275 2.38 -3.31 -2.84
N VAL A 276 1.39 -2.79 -2.13
CA VAL A 276 1.47 -2.59 -0.69
C VAL A 276 1.55 -3.97 -0.03
N GLU A 277 2.55 -4.10 0.83
CA GLU A 277 2.81 -5.27 1.65
C GLU A 277 2.92 -4.83 3.13
N PRO A 278 2.26 -5.53 4.06
CA PRO A 278 1.41 -6.70 3.82
C PRO A 278 0.07 -6.31 3.15
N GLN A 279 -0.58 -7.27 2.50
CA GLN A 279 -1.80 -7.02 1.71
C GLN A 279 -2.95 -6.41 2.52
N GLU A 280 -2.97 -6.65 3.82
CA GLU A 280 -3.97 -6.12 4.75
C GLU A 280 -3.86 -4.59 4.92
N GLY A 281 -2.74 -3.98 4.52
CA GLY A 281 -2.56 -2.53 4.47
C GLY A 281 -3.01 -1.86 3.15
N ARG A 282 -3.56 -2.61 2.19
CA ARG A 282 -4.02 -2.09 0.89
C ARG A 282 -5.35 -1.37 1.02
N GLY A 283 -5.47 -0.19 0.43
CA GLY A 283 -6.70 0.62 0.47
C GLY A 283 -6.66 1.72 1.52
N LEU A 284 -7.81 2.14 2.04
CA LEU A 284 -7.91 3.32 2.91
C LEU A 284 -8.46 2.93 4.28
N GLN A 285 -7.66 3.06 5.34
CA GLN A 285 -8.14 2.79 6.70
C GLN A 285 -9.03 3.93 7.17
N VAL A 286 -10.30 3.66 7.46
CA VAL A 286 -11.17 4.63 8.15
C VAL A 286 -10.86 4.65 9.63
N ARG A 287 -10.79 5.84 10.23
CA ARG A 287 -10.60 6.07 11.65
C ARG A 287 -11.68 6.99 12.22
N LEU A 288 -12.29 6.56 13.31
CA LEU A 288 -13.22 7.36 14.11
C LEU A 288 -12.63 7.47 15.54
N ARG A 289 -12.43 8.70 16.02
CA ARG A 289 -11.83 8.98 17.33
C ARG A 289 -10.49 8.25 17.52
N GLU A 290 -9.56 8.44 16.56
CA GLU A 290 -8.23 7.79 16.46
C GLU A 290 -8.23 6.27 16.19
N VAL A 291 -9.35 5.58 16.37
CA VAL A 291 -9.46 4.12 16.26
C VAL A 291 -9.89 3.70 14.86
N ALA A 292 -9.25 2.67 14.33
CA ALA A 292 -9.62 2.11 13.02
C ALA A 292 -11.00 1.44 13.06
N VAL A 293 -11.78 1.67 12.00
CA VAL A 293 -13.07 1.03 11.73
C VAL A 293 -12.96 0.23 10.43
N GLY A 294 -13.34 -1.05 10.48
CA GLY A 294 -13.32 -1.94 9.31
C GLY A 294 -11.93 -2.22 8.76
N PHE A 295 -11.88 -2.83 7.58
CA PHE A 295 -10.66 -3.07 6.82
C PHE A 295 -10.39 -1.95 5.83
N PRO A 296 -9.10 -1.67 5.50
CA PRO A 296 -8.76 -0.69 4.47
C PRO A 296 -9.37 -0.97 3.08
N THR A 297 -9.75 -2.22 2.82
CA THR A 297 -10.31 -2.69 1.53
C THR A 297 -11.83 -2.53 1.39
N ASP A 298 -12.55 -2.04 2.40
CA ASP A 298 -14.02 -2.08 2.49
C ASP A 298 -14.76 -1.14 1.51
N PHE A 299 -14.07 -0.53 0.56
CA PHE A 299 -14.67 0.37 -0.45
C PHE A 299 -15.26 -0.36 -1.66
N GLU A 300 -15.11 -1.69 -1.77
CA GLU A 300 -15.75 -2.53 -2.80
C GLU A 300 -15.59 -2.04 -4.26
N VAL A 301 -14.45 -1.39 -4.59
CA VAL A 301 -14.21 -0.71 -5.87
C VAL A 301 -14.55 -1.62 -7.08
N THR A 302 -14.17 -2.89 -7.01
CA THR A 302 -14.33 -3.87 -8.10
C THR A 302 -15.79 -4.24 -8.37
N LYS A 303 -16.65 -4.28 -7.33
CA LYS A 303 -18.07 -4.61 -7.48
C LYS A 303 -18.81 -3.48 -8.21
N PHE A 304 -18.40 -2.24 -8.00
CA PHE A 304 -19.06 -1.06 -8.55
C PHE A 304 -18.69 -0.78 -10.00
N THR A 305 -17.41 -0.96 -10.37
CA THR A 305 -16.93 -0.67 -11.73
C THR A 305 -17.11 -1.85 -12.69
N GLY A 306 -17.34 -3.07 -12.19
CA GLY A 306 -17.34 -4.30 -12.99
C GLY A 306 -15.97 -4.70 -13.52
N HIS A 307 -14.90 -3.98 -13.14
CA HIS A 307 -13.52 -4.20 -13.56
C HIS A 307 -12.58 -4.12 -12.36
N VAL A 308 -11.59 -5.00 -12.29
CA VAL A 308 -10.55 -4.96 -11.24
C VAL A 308 -9.44 -4.01 -11.68
N PRO A 309 -9.30 -2.81 -11.08
CA PRO A 309 -8.27 -1.88 -11.49
C PRO A 309 -6.89 -2.48 -11.24
N ALA A 310 -6.03 -2.46 -12.27
CA ALA A 310 -4.78 -3.22 -12.31
C ALA A 310 -3.78 -2.88 -11.18
N ARG A 311 -3.85 -1.65 -10.63
CA ARG A 311 -2.91 -1.14 -9.64
C ARG A 311 -3.59 -0.65 -8.35
N LEU A 312 -4.80 -1.11 -8.08
CA LEU A 312 -5.49 -0.80 -6.83
C LEU A 312 -4.68 -1.24 -5.60
N ASN A 313 -3.97 -2.38 -5.71
CA ASN A 313 -3.10 -2.91 -4.66
C ASN A 313 -1.81 -2.11 -4.41
N TYR A 314 -1.54 -1.04 -5.17
CA TYR A 314 -0.41 -0.12 -4.93
C TYR A 314 -0.84 1.05 -4.03
N LEU A 315 -2.15 1.22 -3.81
CA LEU A 315 -2.70 2.33 -3.05
C LEU A 315 -2.86 1.98 -1.57
N SER A 316 -2.51 2.95 -0.73
CA SER A 316 -2.73 2.94 0.71
C SER A 316 -3.12 4.32 1.20
N GLY A 317 -3.69 4.44 2.39
CA GLY A 317 -4.03 5.72 2.97
C GLY A 317 -4.91 5.61 4.20
N GLU A 318 -5.29 6.76 4.75
CA GLU A 318 -6.20 6.83 5.89
C GLU A 318 -7.27 7.91 5.67
N ILE A 319 -8.45 7.67 6.24
CA ILE A 319 -9.59 8.57 6.27
C ILE A 319 -9.94 8.78 7.73
N TYR A 320 -9.86 10.02 8.17
CA TYR A 320 -10.10 10.40 9.55
C TYR A 320 -11.44 11.15 9.65
N ILE A 321 -12.37 10.60 10.41
CA ILE A 321 -13.67 11.22 10.66
C ILE A 321 -13.49 12.31 11.72
N LEU A 322 -13.62 13.57 11.31
CA LEU A 322 -13.56 14.75 12.17
C LEU A 322 -14.88 15.01 12.90
N GLY A 323 -15.99 14.58 12.30
CA GLY A 323 -17.31 14.57 12.94
C GLY A 323 -18.36 13.86 12.09
N GLY A 324 -19.45 13.47 12.75
CA GLY A 324 -20.48 12.59 12.19
C GLY A 324 -20.12 11.11 12.35
N LEU A 325 -21.05 10.23 11.96
CA LEU A 325 -20.95 8.75 12.03
C LEU A 325 -20.81 8.11 13.41
N ASP A 326 -20.70 8.89 14.49
CA ASP A 326 -20.60 8.37 15.86
C ASP A 326 -21.78 7.46 16.25
N SER A 327 -23.00 7.85 15.87
CA SER A 327 -24.24 7.09 16.10
C SER A 327 -24.46 5.96 15.09
N SER A 328 -23.71 5.98 13.98
CA SER A 328 -23.80 4.97 12.94
C SER A 328 -22.84 3.80 13.18
N LEU A 329 -21.92 3.87 14.14
CA LEU A 329 -20.98 2.78 14.40
C LEU A 329 -21.72 1.53 14.92
N MET A 330 -21.48 0.38 14.29
CA MET A 330 -22.03 -0.91 14.73
C MET A 330 -21.38 -1.42 16.01
N ILE A 331 -22.05 -2.33 16.70
CA ILE A 331 -21.61 -2.84 18.02
C ILE A 331 -20.26 -3.56 17.97
N ASP A 332 -19.94 -4.18 16.83
CA ASP A 332 -18.64 -4.82 16.56
C ASP A 332 -17.51 -3.83 16.25
N ARG A 333 -17.84 -2.55 16.03
CA ARG A 333 -16.93 -1.46 15.65
C ARG A 333 -16.19 -1.71 14.33
N ASP A 334 -16.74 -2.58 13.49
CA ASP A 334 -16.16 -2.95 12.19
C ASP A 334 -16.81 -2.26 11.01
N SER A 335 -17.97 -1.65 11.21
CA SER A 335 -18.72 -1.02 10.14
C SER A 335 -19.63 0.09 10.65
N PHE A 336 -20.15 0.86 9.70
CA PHE A 336 -21.20 1.84 9.95
C PHE A 336 -22.54 1.31 9.43
N SER A 337 -23.63 1.72 10.09
CA SER A 337 -24.98 1.66 9.55
C SER A 337 -25.00 2.26 8.15
N TYR A 338 -25.76 1.64 7.25
CA TYR A 338 -25.95 2.18 5.92
C TYR A 338 -26.81 3.46 5.98
N THR A 339 -26.19 4.62 5.76
CA THR A 339 -26.86 5.93 5.61
C THR A 339 -26.48 6.57 4.28
N GLN A 340 -27.19 7.62 3.86
CA GLN A 340 -26.87 8.33 2.62
C GLN A 340 -25.47 8.94 2.67
N GLU A 341 -25.06 9.52 3.80
CA GLU A 341 -23.76 10.12 3.99
C GLU A 341 -22.63 9.09 3.93
N VAL A 342 -22.85 7.89 4.49
CA VAL A 342 -21.90 6.77 4.37
C VAL A 342 -21.77 6.33 2.91
N ALA A 343 -22.89 6.23 2.19
CA ALA A 343 -22.89 5.85 0.78
C ALA A 343 -22.17 6.89 -0.10
N ASP A 344 -22.40 8.18 0.14
CA ASP A 344 -21.75 9.28 -0.59
C ASP A 344 -20.23 9.30 -0.33
N MET A 345 -19.82 9.12 0.94
CA MET A 345 -18.41 9.01 1.32
C MET A 345 -17.74 7.80 0.63
N GLN A 346 -18.39 6.64 0.65
CA GLN A 346 -17.87 5.45 -0.02
C GLN A 346 -17.73 5.68 -1.54
N ASP A 347 -18.72 6.28 -2.19
CA ASP A 347 -18.69 6.58 -3.62
C ASP A 347 -17.56 7.54 -4.00
N PHE A 348 -17.38 8.58 -3.19
CA PHE A 348 -16.29 9.54 -3.32
C PHE A 348 -14.91 8.87 -3.32
N PHE A 349 -14.67 7.92 -2.41
CA PHE A 349 -13.40 7.20 -2.33
C PHE A 349 -13.26 6.12 -3.39
N ARG A 350 -14.34 5.44 -3.79
CA ARG A 350 -14.32 4.51 -4.93
C ARG A 350 -13.83 5.22 -6.20
N LYS A 351 -14.37 6.40 -6.50
CA LYS A 351 -13.97 7.21 -7.66
C LYS A 351 -12.49 7.60 -7.60
N ARG A 352 -11.98 7.99 -6.43
CA ARG A 352 -10.56 8.35 -6.23
C ARG A 352 -9.60 7.16 -6.34
N LEU A 353 -9.93 6.04 -5.71
CA LEU A 353 -9.13 4.83 -5.82
C LEU A 353 -9.06 4.35 -7.28
N ASN A 354 -10.18 4.40 -8.01
CA ASN A 354 -10.19 4.10 -9.44
C ASN A 354 -9.33 5.08 -10.25
N LYS A 355 -9.50 6.39 -10.03
CA LYS A 355 -8.69 7.45 -10.66
C LYS A 355 -7.20 7.20 -10.46
N TRP A 356 -6.75 7.01 -9.22
CA TRP A 356 -5.32 6.85 -8.90
C TRP A 356 -4.76 5.50 -9.33
N SER A 357 -5.59 4.46 -9.41
CA SER A 357 -5.19 3.20 -10.05
C SER A 357 -4.93 3.41 -11.55
N ASN A 358 -5.84 4.10 -12.26
CA ASN A 358 -5.70 4.35 -13.69
C ASN A 358 -4.49 5.24 -14.00
N VAL A 359 -4.27 6.30 -13.22
CA VAL A 359 -3.09 7.16 -13.35
C VAL A 359 -1.79 6.36 -13.21
N GLN A 360 -1.73 5.43 -12.26
CA GLN A 360 -0.57 4.56 -12.11
C GLN A 360 -0.40 3.57 -13.27
N ASP A 361 -1.50 3.10 -13.85
CA ASP A 361 -1.44 2.23 -15.02
C ASP A 361 -0.91 2.98 -16.24
N ASP A 362 -1.39 4.21 -16.46
CA ASP A 362 -0.86 5.12 -17.47
C ASP A 362 0.64 5.38 -17.28
N TRP A 363 1.09 5.62 -16.04
CA TRP A 363 2.51 5.78 -15.73
C TRP A 363 3.32 4.54 -16.14
N ALA A 364 2.81 3.35 -15.86
CA ALA A 364 3.47 2.09 -16.18
C ALA A 364 3.56 1.83 -17.68
N VAL A 365 2.48 2.10 -18.45
CA VAL A 365 2.48 2.01 -19.91
C VAL A 365 3.53 2.97 -20.49
N LYS A 366 3.56 4.21 -20.01
CA LYS A 366 4.52 5.21 -20.48
C LYS A 366 5.96 4.88 -20.07
N ASP A 367 6.18 4.39 -18.84
CA ASP A 367 7.51 3.91 -18.41
C ASP A 367 8.00 2.78 -19.31
N LYS A 368 7.13 1.81 -19.59
CA LYS A 368 7.44 0.70 -20.49
C LYS A 368 7.90 1.22 -21.86
N ASN A 369 7.18 2.18 -22.45
CA ASN A 369 7.56 2.76 -23.74
C ASN A 369 8.95 3.41 -23.69
N ILE A 370 9.28 4.12 -22.61
CA ILE A 370 10.59 4.75 -22.45
C ILE A 370 11.69 3.70 -22.29
N TYR A 371 11.50 2.70 -21.43
CA TYR A 371 12.46 1.61 -21.28
C TYR A 371 12.68 0.89 -22.62
N GLU A 372 11.62 0.54 -23.34
CA GLU A 372 11.72 -0.12 -24.66
C GLU A 372 12.43 0.76 -25.70
N ALA A 373 12.24 2.09 -25.67
CA ALA A 373 12.92 3.02 -26.57
C ALA A 373 14.41 3.17 -26.26
N LEU A 374 14.81 3.04 -24.98
CA LEU A 374 16.20 3.14 -24.54
C LEU A 374 16.95 1.80 -24.54
N MET A 375 16.24 0.67 -24.64
CA MET A 375 16.83 -0.68 -24.66
C MET A 375 17.93 -0.91 -25.71
N PRO A 376 17.89 -0.33 -26.92
CA PRO A 376 18.95 -0.48 -27.91
C PRO A 376 20.28 0.19 -27.54
N LEU A 377 20.27 1.14 -26.59
CA LEU A 377 21.47 1.86 -26.16
C LEU A 377 22.35 0.95 -25.30
N LYS A 378 23.68 1.00 -25.51
CA LYS A 378 24.64 0.14 -24.81
C LYS A 378 24.70 0.47 -23.31
N ASN A 379 24.51 1.74 -22.95
CA ASN A 379 24.55 2.20 -21.56
C ASN A 379 23.39 3.18 -21.25
N SER A 380 22.17 2.65 -21.15
CA SER A 380 20.97 3.45 -20.86
C SER A 380 20.75 3.77 -19.37
N GLU A 381 21.46 3.11 -18.45
CA GLU A 381 21.22 3.24 -17.00
C GLU A 381 21.44 4.68 -16.46
N PRO A 382 22.49 5.41 -16.86
CA PRO A 382 22.66 6.81 -16.44
C PRO A 382 21.50 7.70 -16.88
N ILE A 383 20.97 7.48 -18.09
CA ILE A 383 19.84 8.23 -18.65
C ILE A 383 18.58 7.92 -17.82
N ILE A 384 18.32 6.64 -17.55
CA ILE A 384 17.19 6.20 -16.73
C ILE A 384 17.26 6.83 -15.33
N ASN A 385 18.44 6.90 -14.72
CA ASN A 385 18.61 7.51 -13.40
C ASN A 385 18.32 9.01 -13.41
N GLU A 386 18.76 9.74 -14.44
CA GLU A 386 18.40 11.15 -14.58
C GLU A 386 16.90 11.35 -14.81
N LEU A 387 16.26 10.51 -15.65
CA LEU A 387 14.82 10.55 -15.89
C LEU A 387 13.99 10.22 -14.62
N LYS A 388 14.47 9.32 -13.75
CA LYS A 388 13.87 9.03 -12.44
C LYS A 388 13.97 10.25 -11.51
N LYS A 389 15.13 10.92 -11.45
CA LYS A 389 15.33 12.11 -10.59
C LYS A 389 14.36 13.25 -10.89
N VAL A 390 13.92 13.38 -12.15
CA VAL A 390 12.96 14.40 -12.58
C VAL A 390 11.52 13.88 -12.68
N ASN A 391 11.21 12.72 -12.08
CA ASN A 391 9.88 12.10 -12.06
C ASN A 391 9.28 11.82 -13.45
N ILE A 392 10.12 11.61 -14.47
CA ILE A 392 9.66 11.12 -15.76
C ILE A 392 9.46 9.61 -15.67
N ILE A 393 10.42 8.88 -15.10
CA ILE A 393 10.28 7.45 -14.85
C ILE A 393 9.79 7.20 -13.43
N HIS A 394 8.72 6.39 -13.28
CA HIS A 394 8.08 6.15 -11.99
C HIS A 394 8.34 4.74 -11.46
N PHE A 395 8.27 3.73 -12.32
CA PHE A 395 8.45 2.33 -11.95
C PHE A 395 9.85 1.81 -12.31
N PRO A 396 10.43 0.94 -11.48
CA PRO A 396 11.64 0.22 -11.83
C PRO A 396 11.38 -0.81 -12.93
N LYS A 397 12.38 -1.05 -13.77
CA LYS A 397 12.29 -1.87 -14.99
C LYS A 397 11.72 -3.26 -14.73
N GLU A 398 12.10 -3.87 -13.62
CA GLU A 398 11.75 -5.24 -13.20
C GLU A 398 10.25 -5.39 -12.90
N ARG A 399 9.54 -4.28 -12.70
CA ARG A 399 8.10 -4.25 -12.43
C ARG A 399 7.25 -4.08 -13.68
N LEU A 400 7.89 -3.96 -14.84
CA LEU A 400 7.24 -3.73 -16.12
C LEU A 400 7.45 -4.95 -17.02
N ARG A 401 6.38 -5.36 -17.71
CA ARG A 401 6.46 -6.42 -18.72
C ARG A 401 6.97 -5.84 -20.04
N LEU A 402 8.29 -5.77 -20.18
CA LEU A 402 8.95 -5.32 -21.41
C LEU A 402 8.94 -6.40 -22.49
N SER A 403 8.86 -6.00 -23.75
CA SER A 403 9.05 -6.92 -24.88
C SER A 403 10.49 -7.43 -24.94
N LYS A 404 10.68 -8.74 -25.17
CA LYS A 404 12.02 -9.33 -25.40
C LYS A 404 12.70 -8.76 -26.65
N TYR A 405 11.91 -8.35 -27.63
CA TYR A 405 12.33 -7.65 -28.83
C TYR A 405 11.39 -6.46 -28.99
N PRO A 406 11.75 -5.23 -28.54
CA PRO A 406 10.91 -4.06 -28.75
C PRO A 406 10.79 -3.87 -30.26
N ILE A 407 9.65 -4.27 -30.81
CA ILE A 407 9.44 -4.25 -32.25
C ILE A 407 9.35 -2.78 -32.63
N VAL A 408 10.33 -2.28 -33.38
CA VAL A 408 10.24 -1.01 -34.10
C VAL A 408 9.19 -1.18 -35.21
N ARG A 409 7.91 -1.25 -34.84
CA ARG A 409 6.78 -1.40 -35.76
C ARG A 409 6.23 -0.02 -36.09
N LYS A 410 6.29 0.38 -37.36
CA LYS A 410 5.30 1.27 -37.98
C LYS A 410 4.81 0.68 -39.29
N GLY A 411 3.54 0.89 -39.57
CA GLY A 411 2.94 0.58 -40.86
C GLY A 411 3.65 1.30 -42.00
N LYS A 412 3.73 0.62 -43.14
CA LYS A 412 4.05 1.15 -44.48
C LYS A 412 5.21 2.17 -44.55
N GLY A 413 6.45 1.66 -44.52
CA GLY A 413 7.53 2.20 -45.37
C GLY A 413 8.44 3.31 -44.85
N LYS A 414 8.59 3.51 -43.53
CA LYS A 414 9.70 4.27 -42.95
C LYS A 414 10.23 3.56 -41.70
N LEU A 415 11.54 3.30 -41.62
CA LEU A 415 12.21 3.02 -40.35
C LEU A 415 12.10 4.27 -39.46
N SER A 416 11.65 4.13 -38.21
CA SER A 416 11.82 5.21 -37.23
C SER A 416 13.23 5.13 -36.68
N SER A 417 13.99 6.22 -36.78
CA SER A 417 15.32 6.28 -36.17
C SER A 417 15.21 6.06 -34.64
N PRO A 418 16.26 5.54 -33.98
CA PRO A 418 16.32 5.47 -32.51
C PRO A 418 15.98 6.83 -31.86
N VAL A 419 16.45 7.91 -32.46
CA VAL A 419 16.17 9.30 -32.07
C VAL A 419 14.66 9.60 -32.10
N GLU A 420 13.96 9.26 -33.19
CA GLU A 420 12.50 9.46 -33.29
C GLU A 420 11.72 8.61 -32.29
N THR A 421 12.17 7.39 -32.03
CA THR A 421 11.53 6.45 -31.09
C THR A 421 11.65 6.97 -29.66
N ILE A 422 12.85 7.40 -29.26
CA ILE A 422 13.11 8.01 -27.96
C ILE A 422 12.36 9.33 -27.82
N LYS A 423 12.40 10.19 -28.85
CA LYS A 423 11.63 11.44 -28.85
C LYS A 423 10.14 11.19 -28.65
N LYS A 424 9.56 10.21 -29.36
CA LYS A 424 8.15 9.87 -29.22
C LYS A 424 7.85 9.40 -27.79
N ALA A 425 8.61 8.44 -27.27
CA ALA A 425 8.40 7.88 -25.94
C ALA A 425 8.51 8.93 -24.82
N LEU A 426 9.46 9.86 -24.93
CA LEU A 426 9.62 10.96 -23.99
C LEU A 426 8.51 12.01 -24.15
N SER A 427 8.09 12.33 -25.38
CA SER A 427 7.08 13.38 -25.63
C SER A 427 5.70 13.04 -25.05
N GLU A 428 5.39 11.76 -24.89
CA GLU A 428 4.12 11.29 -24.31
C GLU A 428 4.05 11.46 -22.78
N LYS A 429 5.16 11.81 -22.13
CA LYS A 429 5.32 11.73 -20.67
C LYS A 429 5.81 13.01 -19.98
N THR A 430 6.27 14.02 -20.71
CA THR A 430 7.00 15.12 -20.09
C THR A 430 6.52 16.49 -20.55
N ASP A 431 6.40 17.42 -19.60
CA ASP A 431 6.36 18.86 -19.91
C ASP A 431 7.74 19.39 -20.34
N PHE A 432 8.75 18.52 -20.40
CA PHE A 432 10.08 18.88 -20.87
C PHE A 432 10.07 19.11 -22.37
N ASN A 433 10.71 20.19 -22.80
CA ASN A 433 10.93 20.43 -24.21
C ASN A 433 12.00 19.46 -24.75
N ILE A 434 11.63 18.65 -25.74
CA ILE A 434 12.56 17.68 -26.34
C ILE A 434 13.23 18.31 -27.55
N VAL A 435 14.53 18.52 -27.44
CA VAL A 435 15.35 19.18 -28.46
C VAL A 435 16.27 18.17 -29.11
N ILE A 436 16.27 18.12 -30.44
CA ILE A 436 17.26 17.35 -31.20
C ILE A 436 18.41 18.28 -31.56
N ARG A 437 19.64 17.88 -31.30
CA ARG A 437 20.86 18.63 -31.65
C ARG A 437 21.94 17.71 -32.17
N LYS A 438 22.92 18.28 -32.86
CA LYS A 438 24.22 17.64 -33.12
C LYS A 438 25.20 17.94 -31.99
N GLN A 439 26.17 17.07 -31.76
CA GLN A 439 27.21 17.32 -30.77
C GLN A 439 28.03 18.56 -31.15
N GLN A 440 28.33 19.41 -30.15
CA GLN A 440 29.17 20.60 -30.32
C GLN A 440 30.37 20.53 -29.37
N GLY A 441 31.59 20.60 -29.93
CA GLY A 441 32.87 20.59 -29.19
C GLY A 441 33.49 19.20 -28.98
N GLU A 442 34.68 19.15 -28.39
CA GLU A 442 35.45 17.91 -28.14
C GLU A 442 34.91 17.04 -26.99
N LYS A 443 33.94 17.54 -26.21
CA LYS A 443 33.35 16.80 -25.08
C LYS A 443 32.31 15.78 -25.58
N LYS A 444 32.54 14.49 -25.30
CA LYS A 444 31.57 13.41 -25.53
C LYS A 444 30.36 13.55 -24.62
N GLN A 445 29.27 14.08 -25.16
CA GLN A 445 27.97 14.15 -24.49
C GLN A 445 27.28 12.78 -24.50
N PRO A 446 26.39 12.47 -23.52
CA PRO A 446 25.61 11.24 -23.56
C PRO A 446 24.60 11.27 -24.73
N PRO A 447 24.07 10.12 -25.19
CA PRO A 447 23.11 10.09 -26.30
C PRO A 447 21.81 10.85 -25.98
N VAL A 448 21.42 10.87 -24.71
CA VAL A 448 20.29 11.66 -24.19
C VAL A 448 20.76 12.39 -22.93
N GLU A 449 20.59 13.71 -22.90
CA GLU A 449 20.93 14.56 -21.75
C GLU A 449 19.66 15.17 -21.15
N VAL A 450 19.46 14.99 -19.85
CA VAL A 450 18.32 15.58 -19.11
C VAL A 450 18.77 16.88 -18.45
N LYS A 451 18.22 18.01 -18.89
CA LYS A 451 18.49 19.34 -18.32
C LYS A 451 17.35 19.78 -17.42
N ALA A 452 17.36 19.29 -16.19
CA ALA A 452 16.31 19.52 -15.19
C ALA A 452 15.96 21.02 -15.00
N LYS A 453 16.98 21.89 -14.89
CA LYS A 453 16.80 23.34 -14.69
C LYS A 453 16.13 24.04 -15.87
N GLU A 454 16.41 23.58 -17.09
CA GLU A 454 15.87 24.15 -18.33
C GLU A 454 14.53 23.52 -18.73
N LYS A 455 14.05 22.51 -17.97
CA LYS A 455 12.96 21.61 -18.38
C LYS A 455 13.11 21.18 -19.84
N SER A 456 14.30 20.73 -20.22
CA SER A 456 14.58 20.26 -21.57
C SER A 456 15.32 18.91 -21.57
N ILE A 457 15.06 18.10 -22.59
CA ILE A 457 15.79 16.85 -22.84
C ILE A 457 16.43 16.98 -24.22
N VAL A 458 17.75 16.86 -24.27
CA VAL A 458 18.50 16.96 -25.52
C VAL A 458 18.82 15.56 -26.02
N ILE A 459 18.42 15.26 -27.26
CA ILE A 459 18.80 14.03 -27.96
C ILE A 459 19.85 14.40 -29.01
N TYR A 460 21.03 13.80 -28.88
CA TYR A 460 22.16 14.08 -29.78
C TYR A 460 22.12 13.15 -31.00
N GLU A 461 21.50 13.58 -32.09
CA GLU A 461 21.15 12.72 -33.23
C GLU A 461 22.34 12.05 -33.92
N ASP A 462 23.52 12.64 -33.81
CA ASP A 462 24.80 12.18 -34.36
C ASP A 462 25.61 11.34 -33.36
N HIS A 463 25.06 11.02 -32.18
CA HIS A 463 25.75 10.19 -31.20
C HIS A 463 26.03 8.78 -31.75
N PRO A 464 27.24 8.20 -31.54
CA PRO A 464 27.62 6.88 -32.06
C PRO A 464 26.70 5.73 -31.63
N GLU A 465 25.99 5.86 -30.51
CA GLU A 465 25.00 4.85 -30.06
C GLU A 465 23.68 4.85 -30.86
N PHE A 466 23.36 5.94 -31.57
CA PHE A 466 22.25 5.96 -32.54
C PHE A 466 22.68 5.54 -33.93
N THR A 467 24.00 5.42 -34.14
CA THR A 467 24.55 4.92 -35.40
C THR A 467 24.36 3.42 -35.42
N GLU A 468 23.39 2.97 -36.20
CA GLU A 468 23.19 1.54 -36.42
C GLU A 468 24.47 0.95 -37.05
N SER A 469 24.85 -0.25 -36.63
CA SER A 469 26.01 -0.94 -37.18
C SER A 469 25.76 -2.43 -37.23
N ILE A 470 26.25 -3.09 -38.27
CA ILE A 470 26.28 -4.55 -38.34
C ILE A 470 27.73 -5.01 -38.19
N GLU A 471 27.91 -6.06 -37.39
CA GLU A 471 29.17 -6.76 -37.28
C GLU A 471 29.17 -7.94 -38.26
N ILE A 472 30.16 -7.96 -39.15
CA ILE A 472 30.40 -9.05 -40.11
C ILE A 472 31.86 -9.46 -39.96
N GLU A 473 32.12 -10.73 -39.65
CA GLU A 473 33.47 -11.27 -39.46
C GLU A 473 34.36 -10.50 -38.46
N GLY A 474 33.75 -9.89 -37.43
CA GLY A 474 34.44 -9.11 -36.40
C GLY A 474 34.70 -7.64 -36.77
N GLU A 475 34.36 -7.23 -38.00
CA GLU A 475 34.44 -5.84 -38.44
C GLU A 475 33.09 -5.13 -38.27
N LYS A 476 33.13 -3.94 -37.68
CA LYS A 476 31.92 -3.14 -37.37
C LYS A 476 31.66 -2.12 -38.47
N ILE A 477 30.58 -2.32 -39.24
CA ILE A 477 30.19 -1.47 -40.36
C ILE A 477 29.05 -0.56 -39.94
N SER A 478 29.24 0.76 -40.04
CA SER A 478 28.22 1.78 -39.79
C SER A 478 27.12 1.74 -40.87
N ILE A 479 25.87 1.94 -40.49
CA ILE A 479 24.72 1.91 -41.39
C ILE A 479 24.14 3.30 -41.57
N SER A 480 23.79 3.64 -42.81
CA SER A 480 22.93 4.77 -43.17
C SER A 480 21.86 4.34 -44.17
N TYR A 481 20.92 5.25 -44.44
CA TYR A 481 19.82 5.01 -45.37
C TYR A 481 19.70 6.15 -46.37
N ASP A 482 19.38 5.80 -47.60
CA ASP A 482 19.05 6.76 -48.66
C ASP A 482 18.00 6.16 -49.62
N LYS A 483 17.49 6.95 -50.56
CA LYS A 483 16.54 6.51 -51.59
C LYS A 483 17.12 6.73 -52.97
N TRP A 484 17.22 5.65 -53.74
CA TRP A 484 17.57 5.72 -55.15
C TRP A 484 16.75 4.73 -55.97
N ASP A 485 16.70 4.97 -57.28
CA ASP A 485 16.03 4.07 -58.21
C ASP A 485 16.74 2.72 -58.24
N PHE A 486 16.15 1.73 -57.58
CA PHE A 486 16.70 0.38 -57.46
C PHE A 486 16.72 -0.37 -58.80
N LYS A 487 15.93 0.05 -59.80
CA LYS A 487 15.92 -0.57 -61.12
C LYS A 487 17.08 -0.11 -62.00
N LYS A 488 17.71 1.02 -61.65
CA LYS A 488 18.78 1.65 -62.43
C LYS A 488 20.17 1.46 -61.82
N SER A 489 20.31 0.62 -60.79
CA SER A 489 21.58 0.42 -60.08
C SER A 489 21.81 -1.04 -59.74
N HIS A 490 23.01 -1.56 -60.04
CA HIS A 490 23.46 -2.89 -59.59
C HIS A 490 23.48 -3.00 -58.06
N TYR A 491 23.74 -1.89 -57.37
CA TYR A 491 23.62 -1.73 -55.92
C TYR A 491 22.18 -1.38 -55.52
N SER A 492 21.23 -2.24 -55.84
CA SER A 492 19.80 -1.95 -55.66
C SER A 492 19.38 -1.91 -54.18
N ILE A 493 19.98 -2.75 -53.32
CA ILE A 493 19.66 -2.91 -51.90
C ILE A 493 20.59 -2.08 -50.99
N CYS A 494 21.91 -2.13 -51.20
CA CYS A 494 22.88 -1.40 -50.37
C CYS A 494 24.16 -1.05 -51.13
N LYS A 495 24.88 -0.04 -50.66
CA LYS A 495 26.17 0.45 -51.18
C LYS A 495 27.16 0.59 -50.03
N LEU A 496 28.45 0.37 -50.29
CA LEU A 496 29.52 0.69 -49.36
C LEU A 496 30.20 2.00 -49.74
N ASP A 497 30.68 2.73 -48.75
CA ASP A 497 31.58 3.85 -48.97
C ASP A 497 32.97 3.38 -49.41
N SER A 498 33.81 4.35 -49.82
CA SER A 498 35.18 4.09 -50.27
C SER A 498 36.03 3.42 -49.17
N SER A 499 35.75 3.70 -47.90
CA SER A 499 36.46 3.09 -46.77
C SER A 499 36.02 1.66 -46.45
N GLY A 500 34.84 1.23 -46.93
CA GLY A 500 34.21 -0.04 -46.56
C GLY A 500 33.64 -0.08 -45.14
N LYS A 501 33.75 1.02 -44.37
CA LYS A 501 33.31 1.10 -42.98
C LYS A 501 31.90 1.68 -42.83
N LYS A 502 31.29 2.15 -43.91
CA LYS A 502 29.92 2.66 -43.92
C LYS A 502 29.11 2.06 -45.07
N ALA A 503 27.97 1.45 -44.74
CA ALA A 503 27.00 0.92 -45.67
C ALA A 503 25.75 1.81 -45.72
N THR A 504 25.31 2.19 -46.92
CA THR A 504 24.05 2.90 -47.14
C THR A 504 23.03 1.94 -47.75
N PHE A 505 21.88 1.74 -47.11
CA PHE A 505 20.79 0.90 -47.61
C PHE A 505 19.70 1.70 -48.32
N ASN A 506 19.13 1.13 -49.36
CA ASN A 506 18.06 1.74 -50.15
C ASN A 506 16.72 1.54 -49.45
N SER A 507 16.26 2.56 -48.72
CA SER A 507 15.00 2.48 -47.97
C SER A 507 13.76 2.37 -48.89
N SER A 508 13.92 2.54 -50.21
CA SER A 508 12.83 2.40 -51.19
C SER A 508 12.71 0.98 -51.78
N HIS A 509 13.67 0.09 -51.51
CA HIS A 509 13.70 -1.25 -52.09
C HIS A 509 12.53 -2.12 -51.56
N PRO A 510 11.83 -2.90 -52.41
CA PRO A 510 10.67 -3.71 -52.01
C PRO A 510 10.94 -4.72 -50.88
N LEU A 511 12.17 -5.24 -50.77
CA LEU A 511 12.55 -6.19 -49.72
C LEU A 511 12.34 -5.63 -48.31
N PHE A 512 12.57 -4.33 -48.10
CA PHE A 512 12.32 -3.67 -46.80
C PHE A 512 10.83 -3.52 -46.44
N LYS A 513 9.93 -3.94 -47.34
CA LYS A 513 8.47 -4.02 -47.10
C LYS A 513 7.97 -5.46 -46.96
N SER A 514 8.85 -6.46 -47.02
CA SER A 514 8.51 -7.89 -46.90
C SER A 514 8.22 -8.29 -45.45
N LYS A 515 7.81 -9.55 -45.23
CA LYS A 515 7.57 -10.12 -43.88
C LYS A 515 8.87 -10.50 -43.14
N ILE A 516 10.04 -10.37 -43.75
CA ILE A 516 11.32 -10.83 -43.21
C ILE A 516 11.91 -9.79 -42.26
N SER A 517 12.65 -10.26 -41.26
CA SER A 517 13.40 -9.37 -40.36
C SER A 517 14.36 -8.49 -41.16
N GLU A 518 14.30 -7.20 -40.89
CA GLU A 518 15.19 -6.21 -41.51
C GLU A 518 16.67 -6.54 -41.27
N GLU A 519 16.99 -7.06 -40.09
CA GLU A 519 18.35 -7.46 -39.72
C GLU A 519 18.89 -8.57 -40.64
N VAL A 520 18.03 -9.52 -41.04
CA VAL A 520 18.39 -10.62 -41.94
C VAL A 520 18.66 -10.07 -43.34
N ILE A 521 17.79 -9.19 -43.84
CA ILE A 521 17.96 -8.53 -45.14
C ILE A 521 19.30 -7.77 -45.17
N LYS A 522 19.59 -7.00 -44.12
CA LYS A 522 20.82 -6.22 -44.04
C LYS A 522 22.06 -7.12 -44.00
N LYS A 523 22.06 -8.17 -43.16
CA LYS A 523 23.19 -9.10 -43.03
C LYS A 523 23.47 -9.84 -44.34
N ILE A 524 22.43 -10.32 -45.03
CA ILE A 524 22.59 -11.03 -46.31
C ILE A 524 23.12 -10.07 -47.38
N ALA A 525 22.47 -8.92 -47.56
CA ALA A 525 22.85 -7.97 -48.61
C ALA A 525 24.25 -7.39 -48.38
N LEU A 526 24.58 -7.02 -47.14
CA LEU A 526 25.88 -6.48 -46.79
C LEU A 526 26.98 -7.54 -46.81
N GLY A 527 26.71 -8.73 -46.28
CA GLY A 527 27.65 -9.85 -46.30
C GLY A 527 28.01 -10.25 -47.73
N PHE A 528 27.00 -10.37 -48.61
CA PHE A 528 27.27 -10.66 -50.02
C PHE A 528 28.04 -9.54 -50.71
N LEU A 529 27.65 -8.27 -50.48
CA LEU A 529 28.37 -7.13 -51.03
C LEU A 529 29.85 -7.12 -50.62
N LEU A 530 30.18 -7.44 -49.37
CA LEU A 530 31.56 -7.54 -48.90
C LEU A 530 32.34 -8.66 -49.59
N ILE A 531 31.69 -9.81 -49.86
CA ILE A 531 32.30 -10.96 -50.54
C ILE A 531 32.63 -10.63 -52.01
N VAL A 532 31.75 -9.86 -52.68
CA VAL A 532 31.89 -9.61 -54.12
C VAL A 532 32.65 -8.33 -54.47
N LYS A 533 32.83 -7.42 -53.51
CA LYS A 533 33.51 -6.14 -53.70
C LYS A 533 34.91 -6.32 -54.29
N GLY A 534 35.19 -5.64 -55.40
CA GLY A 534 36.49 -5.65 -56.06
C GLY A 534 36.71 -6.82 -57.04
N ARG A 535 35.70 -7.66 -57.27
CA ARG A 535 35.75 -8.70 -58.32
C ARG A 535 35.40 -8.11 -59.68
N LYS A 536 35.94 -8.70 -60.75
CA LYS A 536 35.64 -8.29 -62.14
C LYS A 536 34.17 -8.54 -62.54
N ASP A 537 33.48 -9.45 -61.87
CA ASP A 537 32.10 -9.87 -62.10
C ASP A 537 31.11 -9.32 -61.05
N GLU A 538 31.54 -8.33 -60.23
CA GLU A 538 30.77 -7.77 -59.12
C GLU A 538 29.34 -7.35 -59.51
N GLU A 539 29.19 -6.55 -60.56
CA GLU A 539 27.88 -6.03 -61.00
C GLU A 539 26.92 -7.16 -61.41
N LYS A 540 27.43 -8.20 -62.05
CA LYS A 540 26.65 -9.36 -62.48
C LYS A 540 26.16 -10.17 -61.27
N LEU A 541 27.05 -10.45 -60.32
CA LEU A 541 26.73 -11.20 -59.10
C LEU A 541 25.73 -10.45 -58.22
N LEU A 542 25.85 -9.13 -58.09
CA LEU A 542 24.89 -8.31 -57.37
C LEU A 542 23.50 -8.35 -58.02
N SER A 543 23.44 -8.25 -59.35
CA SER A 543 22.18 -8.39 -60.10
C SER A 543 21.53 -9.77 -59.93
N GLU A 544 22.32 -10.86 -59.91
CA GLU A 544 21.82 -12.23 -59.67
C GLU A 544 21.31 -12.41 -58.23
N LEU A 545 22.03 -11.90 -57.22
CA LEU A 545 21.57 -11.90 -55.83
C LEU A 545 20.23 -11.16 -55.71
N ASN A 546 20.12 -9.97 -56.32
CA ASN A 546 18.90 -9.18 -56.25
C ASN A 546 17.71 -9.95 -56.84
N HIS A 547 17.91 -10.61 -57.98
CA HIS A 547 16.87 -11.43 -58.60
C HIS A 547 16.46 -12.62 -57.71
N LEU A 548 17.44 -13.32 -57.12
CA LEU A 548 17.21 -14.44 -56.22
C LEU A 548 16.47 -14.01 -54.96
N LEU A 549 16.88 -12.90 -54.33
CA LEU A 549 16.19 -12.36 -53.17
C LEU A 549 14.76 -11.93 -53.51
N GLU A 550 14.51 -11.39 -54.70
CA GLU A 550 13.15 -11.10 -55.16
C GLU A 550 12.31 -12.36 -55.32
N ILE A 551 12.84 -13.44 -55.92
CA ILE A 551 12.11 -14.71 -56.07
C ILE A 551 11.79 -15.34 -54.72
N VAL A 552 12.80 -15.43 -53.84
CA VAL A 552 12.68 -16.14 -52.56
C VAL A 552 11.79 -15.37 -51.58
N PHE A 553 11.76 -14.03 -51.66
CA PHE A 553 11.17 -13.19 -50.62
C PHE A 553 9.98 -12.32 -51.05
N LYS A 554 9.59 -12.32 -52.34
CA LYS A 554 8.27 -11.81 -52.79
C LYS A 554 7.18 -12.89 -52.85
N GLY A 555 7.48 -14.15 -52.51
CA GLY A 555 6.53 -15.26 -52.39
C GLY A 555 5.58 -15.16 -51.19
#